data_AF-A0A6S7HJV2-F1
#
_entry.id   AF-A0A6S7HJV2-F1
#
_cell.length_a   1.000
_cell.length_b   1.000
_cell.length_c   1.000
_cell.angle_alpha   90.00
_cell.angle_beta   90.00
_cell.angle_gamma   90.00
#
_symmetry.space_group_name_H-M   'P 1'
#
loop_
_entity.id
_entity.type
_entity.pdbx_description
1 polymer ?
#
loop_
_entity_poly.entity_id
_entity_poly.type
_entity_poly.pdbx_seq_one_letter_code
_entity_poly.pdbx_strand_id
1 'polypeptide(L)'
;MSGLEPVVFLAKGARVMLTMNLWSSVGLCNGATGTVVDIIYQNNHQPLDLPVATAIGFHERQQLPLRLAWAITIHKNQGLTLPKAWIDIGKSERTAGVSYVAISRVKSLASCVIEPMTYERLTSLKSSANLQYRLEEENRLDQLAQATSSVFTTTDY
;
A
#
# COMPACT_ATOMS: atom_id res chain seq x y z
N MET A 1 -11.53 0.23 13.43
CA MET A 1 -10.11 0.35 13.82
C MET A 1 -9.37 -0.88 13.33
N SER A 2 -8.61 -0.79 12.23
CA SER A 2 -7.82 -1.93 11.73
C SER A 2 -6.38 -1.82 12.25
N GLY A 3 -6.12 -2.37 13.43
CA GLY A 3 -4.76 -2.58 13.92
C GLY A 3 -4.07 -3.73 13.16
N LEU A 4 -2.75 -3.85 13.30
CA LEU A 4 -2.03 -5.05 12.85
C LEU A 4 -2.60 -6.28 13.56
N GLU A 5 -2.70 -7.43 12.89
CA GLU A 5 -3.22 -8.65 13.53
C GLU A 5 -2.35 -9.06 14.71
N PRO A 6 -2.91 -9.33 15.90
CA PRO A 6 -2.13 -9.58 17.13
C PRO A 6 -1.14 -10.73 16.96
N VAL A 7 -1.49 -11.74 16.16
CA VAL A 7 -0.69 -12.93 15.89
C VAL A 7 -0.36 -12.98 14.40
N VAL A 8 0.88 -13.29 14.04
CA VAL A 8 1.31 -13.48 12.65
C VAL A 8 1.80 -14.91 12.49
N PHE A 9 1.06 -15.70 11.70
CA PHE A 9 1.47 -17.05 11.33
C PHE A 9 2.43 -16.98 10.14
N LEU A 10 3.64 -17.51 10.32
CA LEU A 10 4.68 -17.57 9.28
C LEU A 10 5.07 -19.02 9.02
N ALA A 11 5.38 -19.32 7.77
CA ALA A 11 5.93 -20.58 7.33
C ALA A 11 6.97 -20.32 6.24
N LYS A 12 7.90 -21.26 6.04
CA LYS A 12 8.78 -21.24 4.86
C LYS A 12 7.93 -21.19 3.59
N GLY A 13 8.30 -20.35 2.64
CA GLY A 13 7.54 -20.08 1.42
C GLY A 13 6.44 -19.03 1.55
N ALA A 14 6.14 -18.51 2.75
CA ALA A 14 5.15 -17.45 2.92
C ALA A 14 5.61 -16.15 2.24
N ARG A 15 4.71 -15.52 1.47
CA ARG A 15 4.92 -14.16 0.96
C ARG A 15 4.66 -13.15 2.07
N VAL A 16 5.62 -12.28 2.31
CA VAL A 16 5.56 -11.26 3.36
C VAL A 16 5.92 -9.88 2.85
N MET A 17 5.50 -8.87 3.59
CA MET A 17 5.82 -7.47 3.36
C MET A 17 6.34 -6.83 4.65
N LEU A 18 7.38 -6.02 4.54
CA LEU A 18 7.90 -5.20 5.65
C LEU A 18 6.92 -4.08 6.00
N THR A 19 6.70 -3.87 7.29
CA THR A 19 5.77 -2.85 7.83
C THR A 19 6.47 -1.60 8.37
N MET A 20 7.82 -1.58 8.38
CA MET A 20 8.63 -0.45 8.79
C MET A 20 9.94 -0.40 8.00
N ASN A 21 10.65 0.73 8.08
CA ASN A 21 11.99 0.87 7.52
C ASN A 21 13.00 0.22 8.47
N LEU A 22 13.73 -0.78 7.99
CA LEU A 22 14.80 -1.44 8.74
C LEU A 22 16.18 -0.99 8.24
N TRP A 23 16.35 -0.96 6.91
CA TRP A 23 17.61 -0.58 6.29
C TRP A 23 17.36 -0.04 4.88
N SER A 24 16.99 1.25 4.83
CA SER A 24 16.55 1.89 3.58
C SER A 24 17.62 1.92 2.49
N SER A 25 18.90 2.06 2.85
CA SER A 25 19.99 2.11 1.85
C SER A 25 20.21 0.80 1.09
N VAL A 26 19.71 -0.32 1.59
CA VAL A 26 19.73 -1.62 0.88
C VAL A 26 18.33 -2.07 0.45
N GLY A 27 17.32 -1.19 0.53
CA GLY A 27 15.96 -1.46 0.08
C GLY A 27 15.07 -2.20 1.08
N LEU A 28 15.48 -2.39 2.33
CA LEU A 28 14.63 -2.93 3.40
C LEU A 28 13.77 -1.82 4.00
N CYS A 29 12.86 -1.30 3.19
CA CYS A 29 11.92 -0.24 3.53
C CYS A 29 10.49 -0.76 3.74
N ASN A 30 9.64 0.09 4.31
CA ASN A 30 8.21 -0.19 4.46
C ASN A 30 7.58 -0.45 3.07
N GLY A 31 6.88 -1.57 2.93
CA GLY A 31 6.30 -2.01 1.66
C GLY A 31 7.18 -2.94 0.83
N ALA A 32 8.45 -3.14 1.20
CA ALA A 32 9.28 -4.14 0.55
C ALA A 32 8.67 -5.54 0.74
N THR A 33 8.62 -6.31 -0.35
CA THR A 33 8.01 -7.66 -0.35
C THR A 33 9.06 -8.73 -0.55
N GLY A 34 8.82 -9.91 0.00
CA GLY A 34 9.73 -11.05 -0.10
C GLY A 34 9.06 -12.37 0.24
N THR A 35 9.87 -13.43 0.26
CA THR A 35 9.45 -14.78 0.62
C THR A 35 10.26 -15.24 1.82
N VAL A 36 9.61 -15.82 2.82
CA VAL A 36 10.29 -16.43 3.97
C VAL A 36 11.07 -17.66 3.48
N VAL A 37 12.40 -17.60 3.54
CA VAL A 37 13.27 -18.72 3.14
C VAL A 37 13.52 -19.67 4.30
N ASP A 38 13.81 -19.11 5.48
CA ASP A 38 14.02 -19.87 6.71
C ASP A 38 13.52 -19.09 7.93
N ILE A 39 13.34 -19.79 9.04
CA ILE A 39 13.00 -19.21 10.34
C ILE A 39 13.98 -19.80 11.35
N ILE A 40 14.92 -18.96 11.78
CA ILE A 40 16.02 -19.35 12.67
C ILE A 40 15.73 -18.75 14.05
N TYR A 41 15.76 -19.60 15.07
CA TYR A 41 15.63 -19.18 16.47
C TYR A 41 16.98 -19.31 17.18
N GLN A 42 17.20 -18.46 18.17
CA GLN A 42 18.33 -18.63 19.08
C GLN A 42 18.16 -19.94 19.86
N ASN A 43 19.26 -20.61 20.20
CA ASN A 43 19.22 -21.86 20.98
C ASN A 43 18.35 -21.69 22.23
N ASN A 44 17.45 -22.65 22.46
CA ASN A 44 16.46 -22.70 23.54
C ASN A 44 15.36 -21.61 23.53
N HIS A 45 15.22 -20.82 22.46
CA HIS A 45 14.07 -19.92 22.29
C HIS A 45 13.05 -20.51 21.32
N GLN A 46 11.76 -20.35 21.61
CA GLN A 46 10.66 -20.74 20.73
C GLN A 46 9.83 -19.51 20.35
N PRO A 47 9.12 -19.54 19.20
CA PRO A 47 8.17 -18.48 18.87
C PRO A 47 7.06 -18.45 19.92
N LEU A 48 7.01 -17.34 20.69
CA LEU A 48 5.95 -16.81 21.57
C LEU A 48 6.51 -16.03 22.77
N ASP A 49 7.84 -15.85 22.89
CA ASP A 49 8.44 -15.00 23.92
C ASP A 49 8.30 -13.49 23.58
N LEU A 50 7.06 -13.01 23.48
CA LEU A 50 6.73 -11.59 23.46
C LEU A 50 6.06 -11.25 24.80
N PRO A 51 6.48 -10.17 25.49
CA PRO A 51 5.84 -9.81 26.75
C PRO A 51 4.36 -9.44 26.53
N VAL A 52 3.49 -10.07 27.31
CA VAL A 52 2.04 -9.79 27.39
C VAL A 52 1.85 -8.50 28.19
N ALA A 53 2.11 -7.37 27.53
CA ALA A 53 1.81 -6.00 27.97
C ALA A 53 2.55 -5.45 29.22
N THR A 54 2.81 -4.15 29.18
CA THR A 54 3.08 -3.31 30.36
C THR A 54 2.17 -2.09 30.27
N ALA A 55 1.28 -1.91 31.25
CA ALA A 55 0.56 -0.64 31.47
C ALA A 55 1.50 0.29 32.26
N ILE A 56 1.54 1.61 32.06
CA ILE A 56 0.48 2.61 32.26
C ILE A 56 0.75 3.80 31.29
N GLY A 57 -0.27 4.26 30.56
CA GLY A 57 -0.27 5.53 29.81
C GLY A 57 0.26 5.49 28.36
N PHE A 58 1.12 4.52 28.02
CA PHE A 58 1.60 4.30 26.65
C PHE A 58 1.33 2.85 26.24
N HIS A 59 0.78 2.67 25.04
CA HIS A 59 0.56 1.34 24.46
C HIS A 59 1.72 1.00 23.53
N GLU A 60 2.59 0.08 23.94
CA GLU A 60 3.66 -0.46 23.10
C GLU A 60 3.28 -1.84 22.56
N ARG A 61 3.74 -2.15 21.35
CA ARG A 61 3.57 -3.45 20.73
C ARG A 61 4.89 -3.96 20.18
N GLN A 62 5.34 -5.10 20.69
CA GLN A 62 6.48 -5.84 20.16
C GLN A 62 5.97 -6.94 19.22
N GLN A 63 6.41 -6.89 17.95
CA GLN A 63 6.07 -7.87 16.92
C GLN A 63 7.11 -7.78 15.80
N LEU A 64 7.34 -8.88 15.08
CA LEU A 64 8.15 -8.83 13.86
C LEU A 64 7.55 -7.81 12.87
N PRO A 65 8.39 -7.05 12.14
CA PRO A 65 7.94 -6.03 11.20
C PRO A 65 7.42 -6.63 9.89
N LEU A 66 6.67 -7.72 9.96
CA LEU A 66 6.21 -8.51 8.82
C LEU A 66 4.69 -8.68 8.84
N ARG A 67 4.09 -8.71 7.65
CA ARG A 67 2.72 -9.14 7.43
C ARG A 67 2.64 -10.05 6.22
N LEU A 68 1.65 -10.95 6.18
CA LEU A 68 1.37 -11.75 4.99
C LEU A 68 1.00 -10.83 3.81
N ALA A 69 1.52 -11.16 2.64
CA ALA A 69 1.50 -10.31 1.44
C ALA A 69 1.07 -11.06 0.19
N TRP A 70 0.21 -12.08 0.34
CA TRP A 70 -0.44 -12.76 -0.78
C TRP A 70 -1.49 -11.87 -1.45
N ALA A 71 -2.25 -11.15 -0.63
CA ALA A 71 -3.20 -10.13 -1.06
C ALA A 71 -2.95 -8.86 -0.24
N ILE A 72 -2.94 -7.71 -0.91
CA ILE A 72 -2.69 -6.41 -0.29
C ILE A 72 -3.73 -5.42 -0.83
N THR A 73 -4.26 -4.58 0.06
CA THR A 73 -5.19 -3.54 -0.34
C THR A 73 -4.54 -2.53 -1.26
N ILE A 74 -5.29 -2.00 -2.23
CA ILE A 74 -4.79 -1.05 -3.23
C ILE A 74 -4.13 0.17 -2.54
N HIS A 75 -4.72 0.69 -1.47
CA HIS A 75 -4.16 1.79 -0.68
C HIS A 75 -2.77 1.49 -0.11
N LYS A 76 -2.49 0.23 0.28
CA LYS A 76 -1.18 -0.16 0.83
C LYS A 76 -0.14 -0.45 -0.26
N ASN A 77 -0.57 -0.55 -1.53
CA ASN A 77 0.31 -0.67 -2.68
C ASN A 77 0.56 0.67 -3.40
N GLN A 78 0.03 1.78 -2.89
CA GLN A 78 0.24 3.09 -3.50
C GLN A 78 1.75 3.42 -3.49
N GLY A 79 2.30 3.75 -4.67
CA GLY A 79 3.73 4.04 -4.84
C GLY A 79 4.62 2.80 -5.06
N LEU A 80 4.09 1.58 -4.91
CA LEU A 80 4.82 0.36 -5.26
C LEU A 80 4.71 0.08 -6.77
N THR A 81 5.74 -0.57 -7.32
CA THR A 81 5.69 -1.15 -8.67
C THR A 81 5.70 -2.65 -8.55
N LEU A 82 4.68 -3.31 -9.08
CA LEU A 82 4.50 -4.76 -9.02
C LEU A 82 4.90 -5.40 -10.35
N PRO A 83 5.65 -6.52 -10.33
CA PRO A 83 6.04 -7.21 -11.57
C PRO A 83 4.85 -7.87 -12.25
N LYS A 84 3.92 -8.44 -11.47
CA LYS A 84 2.64 -9.01 -11.90
C LYS A 84 1.59 -8.78 -10.82
N ALA A 85 0.33 -8.56 -11.21
CA ALA A 85 -0.76 -8.39 -10.28
C ALA A 85 -2.04 -9.07 -10.76
N TRP A 86 -2.73 -9.69 -9.82
CA TRP A 86 -4.13 -10.06 -9.95
C TRP A 86 -4.93 -9.03 -9.15
N ILE A 87 -5.81 -8.30 -9.82
CA ILE A 87 -6.51 -7.14 -9.27
C ILE A 87 -8.00 -7.46 -9.15
N ASP A 88 -8.48 -7.44 -7.91
CA ASP A 88 -9.90 -7.37 -7.61
C ASP A 88 -10.26 -5.94 -7.16
N ILE A 89 -11.11 -5.28 -7.95
CA ILE A 89 -11.57 -3.92 -7.69
C ILE A 89 -12.93 -3.95 -6.94
N GLY A 90 -13.49 -5.14 -6.68
CA GLY A 90 -14.78 -5.32 -6.00
C GLY A 90 -15.99 -4.88 -6.83
N LYS A 91 -17.10 -4.53 -6.16
CA LYS A 91 -18.35 -4.08 -6.84
C LYS A 91 -18.41 -2.58 -7.09
N SER A 92 -17.73 -1.78 -6.27
CA SER A 92 -17.77 -0.31 -6.33
C SER A 92 -16.49 0.31 -5.77
N GLU A 93 -16.22 1.56 -6.15
CA GLU A 93 -15.14 2.35 -5.56
C GLU A 93 -15.67 3.19 -4.41
N ARG A 94 -15.10 3.01 -3.21
CA ARG A 94 -15.40 3.90 -2.06
C ARG A 94 -14.67 5.24 -2.16
N THR A 95 -13.57 5.27 -2.91
CA THR A 95 -12.74 6.45 -3.13
C THR A 95 -12.43 6.52 -4.61
N ALA A 96 -12.62 7.69 -5.20
CA ALA A 96 -12.38 7.88 -6.63
C ALA A 96 -10.91 7.64 -6.98
N GLY A 97 -10.67 6.87 -8.05
CA GLY A 97 -9.34 6.63 -8.60
C GLY A 97 -8.66 5.36 -8.08
N VAL A 98 -9.34 4.54 -7.27
CA VAL A 98 -8.79 3.28 -6.76
C VAL A 98 -8.49 2.28 -7.89
N SER A 99 -9.34 2.18 -8.92
CA SER A 99 -9.06 1.34 -10.11
C SER A 99 -7.78 1.79 -10.81
N TYR A 100 -7.62 3.11 -11.02
CA TYR A 100 -6.44 3.68 -11.64
C TYR A 100 -5.18 3.38 -10.82
N VAL A 101 -5.22 3.58 -9.51
CA VAL A 101 -4.09 3.27 -8.62
C VAL A 101 -3.71 1.80 -8.75
N ALA A 102 -4.67 0.89 -8.74
CA ALA A 102 -4.42 -0.55 -8.86
C ALA A 102 -3.75 -0.93 -10.19
N ILE A 103 -4.32 -0.48 -11.31
CA ILE A 103 -3.85 -0.82 -12.66
C ILE A 103 -2.47 -0.18 -12.91
N SER A 104 -2.25 1.05 -12.46
CA SER A 104 -0.97 1.75 -12.62
C SER A 104 0.20 1.14 -11.82
N ARG A 105 -0.04 0.12 -10.98
CA ARG A 105 1.06 -0.56 -10.24
C ARG A 105 1.83 -1.53 -11.11
N VAL A 106 1.27 -2.01 -12.23
CA VAL A 106 1.96 -2.93 -13.16
C VAL A 106 2.55 -2.16 -14.33
N LYS A 107 3.69 -2.63 -14.84
CA LYS A 107 4.39 -1.97 -15.98
C LYS A 107 3.81 -2.33 -17.35
N SER A 108 3.08 -3.44 -17.45
CA SER A 108 2.56 -3.95 -18.72
C SER A 108 1.22 -4.63 -18.54
N LEU A 109 0.32 -4.48 -19.53
CA LEU A 109 -1.01 -5.09 -19.51
C LEU A 109 -0.94 -6.63 -19.44
N ALA A 110 0.05 -7.25 -20.10
CA ALA A 110 0.29 -8.70 -20.03
C ALA A 110 0.65 -9.21 -18.63
N SER A 111 1.03 -8.32 -17.72
CA SER A 111 1.33 -8.63 -16.31
C SER A 111 0.17 -8.31 -15.37
N CYS A 112 -0.98 -7.92 -15.92
CA CYS A 112 -2.17 -7.52 -15.18
C CYS A 112 -3.32 -8.48 -15.50
N VAL A 113 -3.84 -9.14 -14.47
CA VAL A 113 -5.14 -9.81 -14.54
C VAL A 113 -6.10 -8.98 -13.72
N ILE A 114 -7.25 -8.62 -14.29
CA ILE A 114 -8.32 -7.93 -13.58
C ILE A 114 -9.47 -8.92 -13.47
N GLU A 115 -9.98 -9.15 -12.26
CA GLU A 115 -11.22 -9.92 -12.06
C GLU A 115 -12.35 -9.34 -12.94
N PRO A 116 -13.30 -10.17 -13.40
CA PRO A 116 -14.35 -9.72 -14.31
C PRO A 116 -15.02 -8.43 -13.83
N MET A 117 -14.77 -7.36 -14.58
CA MET A 117 -15.37 -6.06 -14.37
C MET A 117 -16.21 -5.75 -15.61
N THR A 118 -17.50 -5.49 -15.41
CA THR A 118 -18.38 -5.14 -16.52
C THR A 118 -18.01 -3.76 -17.07
N TYR A 119 -18.15 -3.58 -18.38
CA TYR A 119 -17.87 -2.30 -19.02
C TYR A 119 -18.76 -1.18 -18.44
N GLU A 120 -20.01 -1.51 -18.13
CA GLU A 120 -20.98 -0.64 -17.46
C GLU A 120 -20.49 -0.14 -16.10
N ARG A 121 -19.69 -0.96 -15.40
CA ARG A 121 -19.09 -0.56 -14.13
C ARG A 121 -17.97 0.44 -14.35
N LEU A 122 -17.13 0.27 -15.38
CA LEU A 122 -16.09 1.26 -15.71
C LEU A 122 -16.71 2.60 -16.12
N THR A 123 -17.79 2.58 -16.90
CA THR A 123 -18.47 3.81 -17.33
C THR A 123 -19.18 4.52 -16.18
N SER A 124 -19.74 3.77 -15.21
CA SER A 124 -20.43 4.39 -14.06
C SER A 124 -19.49 5.16 -13.13
N LEU A 125 -18.18 4.89 -13.14
CA LEU A 125 -17.19 5.66 -12.38
C LEU A 125 -17.17 7.15 -12.77
N LYS A 126 -17.42 7.46 -14.06
CA LYS A 126 -17.52 8.84 -14.56
C LYS A 126 -18.69 9.61 -13.93
N SER A 127 -19.71 8.89 -13.49
CA SER A 127 -20.91 9.47 -12.88
C SER A 127 -20.84 9.48 -11.36
N SER A 128 -19.72 9.08 -10.76
CA SER A 128 -19.61 9.03 -9.30
C SER A 128 -19.53 10.44 -8.71
N ALA A 129 -20.29 10.70 -7.64
CA ALA A 129 -20.26 11.99 -6.92
C ALA A 129 -18.85 12.36 -6.42
N ASN A 130 -18.04 11.35 -6.09
CA ASN A 130 -16.66 11.52 -5.65
C ASN A 130 -15.73 12.06 -6.75
N LEU A 131 -16.09 11.92 -8.04
CA LEU A 131 -15.29 12.44 -9.14
C LEU A 131 -15.29 13.97 -9.18
N GLN A 132 -16.42 14.61 -8.83
CA GLN A 132 -16.51 16.08 -8.79
C GLN A 132 -15.48 16.67 -7.82
N TYR A 133 -15.38 16.13 -6.60
CA TYR A 133 -14.36 16.55 -5.63
C TYR A 133 -12.92 16.32 -6.11
N ARG A 134 -12.68 15.29 -6.94
CA ARG A 134 -11.35 15.08 -7.55
C ARG A 134 -11.03 16.11 -8.61
N LEU A 135 -11.98 16.44 -9.48
CA LEU A 135 -11.82 17.46 -10.51
C LEU A 135 -11.63 18.86 -9.91
N GLU A 136 -12.38 19.20 -8.86
CA GLU A 136 -12.21 20.45 -8.12
C GLU A 136 -10.82 20.56 -7.48
N GLU A 137 -10.34 19.47 -6.88
CA GLU A 137 -8.99 19.43 -6.28
C GLU A 137 -7.89 19.52 -7.34
N GLU A 138 -8.06 18.89 -8.50
CA GLU A 138 -7.12 18.99 -9.62
C GLU A 138 -7.03 20.43 -10.15
N ASN A 139 -8.17 21.09 -10.36
CA ASN A 139 -8.22 22.52 -10.69
C ASN A 139 -7.53 23.41 -9.64
N ARG A 140 -7.74 23.12 -8.35
CA ARG A 140 -7.08 23.85 -7.25
C ARG A 140 -5.56 23.66 -7.28
N LEU A 141 -5.09 22.44 -7.54
CA LEU A 141 -3.66 22.12 -7.63
C LEU A 141 -3.01 22.77 -8.85
N ASP A 142 -3.70 22.82 -10.00
CA ASP A 142 -3.21 23.50 -11.20
C ASP A 142 -3.06 25.01 -10.97
N GLN A 143 -4.04 25.65 -10.32
CA GLN A 143 -3.94 27.06 -9.94
C GLN A 143 -2.74 27.30 -9.01
N LEU A 144 -2.53 26.44 -8.02
CA LEU A 144 -1.40 26.54 -7.10
C LEU A 144 -0.05 26.31 -7.80
N ALA A 145 0.02 25.37 -8.73
CA ALA A 145 1.20 25.11 -9.54
C ALA A 145 1.55 26.29 -10.47
N GLN A 146 0.54 26.91 -11.09
CA GLN A 146 0.73 28.12 -11.90
C GLN A 146 1.21 29.30 -11.05
N ALA A 147 0.60 29.52 -9.88
CA ALA A 147 0.99 30.59 -8.96
C ALA A 147 2.41 30.38 -8.39
N THR A 148 2.81 29.13 -8.14
CA THR A 148 4.17 28.81 -7.69
C THR A 148 5.17 29.03 -8.83
N SER A 149 4.84 28.56 -10.04
CA SER A 149 5.72 28.69 -11.21
C SER A 149 6.01 30.15 -11.54
N SER A 150 5.00 31.03 -11.46
CA SER A 150 5.18 32.46 -11.72
C SER A 150 6.17 33.11 -10.75
N VAL A 151 6.14 32.77 -9.46
CA VAL A 151 7.10 33.29 -8.47
C VAL A 151 8.55 32.90 -8.80
N PHE A 152 8.77 31.65 -9.23
CA PHE A 152 10.11 31.17 -9.58
C PHE A 152 10.62 31.68 -10.92
N THR A 153 9.75 32.00 -11.89
CA THR A 153 10.17 32.61 -13.16
C THR A 153 10.42 34.11 -13.07
N THR A 154 9.97 34.79 -12.01
CA THR A 154 10.12 36.26 -11.85
C THR A 154 11.31 36.64 -10.94
N THR A 155 12.06 35.66 -10.42
CA THR A 155 13.27 35.93 -9.65
C THR A 155 14.47 35.89 -10.60
N ASP A 156 14.64 36.97 -11.35
CA ASP A 156 15.83 37.22 -12.18
C ASP A 156 17.08 37.37 -11.29
N TYR A 157 18.15 36.68 -11.68
CA TYR A 157 19.54 37.03 -11.34
C TYR A 157 20.01 38.21 -12.20
#